data_AF-A0A4E9FM62-F1
#
_entry.id   AF-A0A4E9FM62-F1
#
_cell.length_a   1.000
_cell.length_b   1.000
_cell.length_c   1.000
_cell.angle_alpha   90.00
_cell.angle_beta   90.00
_cell.angle_gamma   90.00
#
_symmetry.space_group_name_H-M   'P 1'
#
loop_
_entity.id
_entity.type
_entity.pdbx_description
1 polymer ?
#
loop_
_entity_poly.entity_id
_entity_poly.type
_entity_poly.pdbx_seq_one_letter_code
_entity_poly.pdbx_strand_id
1 'polypeptide(L)' 'MIKPSSKVSFTASLENAASLFGLEDYELKNGLTTRVVQLAKGGVRGTFIRIPLKSHDASAARYALAKEKKRKKSRI' A
#
# COMPACT_ATOMS: atom_id res chain seq x y z
N MET A 1 -23.68 13.43 19.13
CA MET A 1 -23.24 13.47 17.71
C MET A 1 -21.72 13.33 17.68
N ILE A 2 -21.21 12.10 17.79
CA ILE A 2 -19.76 11.85 17.84
C ILE A 2 -19.24 11.98 16.41
N LYS A 3 -18.66 13.14 16.06
CA LYS A 3 -17.83 13.27 14.86
C LYS A 3 -16.70 12.25 14.99
N PRO A 4 -16.48 11.33 14.04
CA PRO A 4 -15.47 10.29 14.18
C PRO A 4 -14.08 10.93 14.02
N SER A 5 -13.50 11.37 15.14
CA SER A 5 -12.18 11.99 15.27
C SER A 5 -11.02 10.98 15.19
N SER A 6 -11.13 9.95 14.36
CA SER A 6 -10.07 8.93 14.19
C SER A 6 -9.49 8.86 12.78
N LYS A 7 -10.01 9.65 11.83
CA LYS A 7 -9.47 9.72 10.45
C LYS A 7 -8.26 10.67 10.34
N VAL A 8 -8.16 11.66 11.23
CA VAL A 8 -7.22 12.79 11.11
C VAL A 8 -5.75 12.35 11.16
N SER A 9 -5.42 11.36 12.00
CA SER A 9 -4.03 10.89 12.13
C SER A 9 -3.56 10.11 10.91
N PHE A 10 -4.44 9.29 10.30
CA PHE A 10 -4.06 8.48 9.15
C PHE A 10 -3.90 9.32 7.88
N THR A 11 -4.78 10.31 7.65
CA THR A 11 -4.66 11.20 6.47
C THR A 11 -3.36 12.00 6.54
N ALA A 12 -3.06 12.62 7.68
CA ALA A 12 -1.82 13.36 7.86
C ALA A 12 -0.58 12.46 7.72
N SER A 13 -0.61 11.24 8.27
CA SER A 13 0.51 10.31 8.14
C SER A 13 0.72 9.84 6.70
N LEU A 14 -0.38 9.66 5.95
CA LEU A 14 -0.34 9.27 4.55
C LEU A 14 0.18 10.41 3.68
N GLU A 15 -0.30 11.63 3.88
CA GLU A 15 0.15 12.86 3.19
C GLU A 15 1.65 13.11 3.40
N ASN A 16 2.11 12.99 4.64
CA ASN A 16 3.53 13.11 4.96
C ASN A 16 4.35 12.01 4.28
N ALA A 17 3.89 10.75 4.31
CA ALA A 17 4.58 9.66 3.66
C ALA A 17 4.61 9.82 2.12
N ALA A 18 3.49 10.25 1.52
CA ALA A 18 3.38 10.50 0.09
C ALA A 18 4.36 11.60 -0.34
N SER A 19 4.41 12.70 0.42
CA SER A 19 5.36 13.80 0.22
C SER A 19 6.82 13.32 0.32
N LEU A 20 7.15 12.44 1.27
CA LEU A 20 8.50 11.86 1.40
C LEU A 20 8.86 10.93 0.23
N PHE A 21 7.89 10.25 -0.36
CA PHE A 21 8.10 9.40 -1.54
C PHE A 21 8.02 10.17 -2.87
N GLY A 22 7.60 11.43 -2.86
CA GLY A 22 7.31 12.19 -4.07
C GLY A 22 6.12 11.62 -4.86
N LEU A 23 5.16 11.00 -4.16
CA LEU A 23 3.94 10.43 -4.73
C LEU A 23 2.72 11.27 -4.31
N GLU A 24 1.64 11.17 -5.06
CA GLU A 24 0.35 11.70 -4.61
C GLU A 24 -0.27 10.82 -3.52
N ASP A 25 -1.06 11.42 -2.62
CA ASP A 25 -1.74 10.70 -1.53
C ASP A 25 -2.62 9.56 -2.05
N TYR A 26 -3.29 9.82 -3.18
CA TYR A 26 -4.14 8.85 -3.85
C TYR A 26 -3.33 7.67 -4.40
N GLU A 27 -2.17 7.93 -4.98
CA GLU A 27 -1.28 6.89 -5.50
C GLU A 27 -0.72 6.03 -4.38
N LEU A 28 -0.27 6.65 -3.28
CA LEU A 28 0.24 5.91 -2.13
C LEU A 28 -0.87 5.07 -1.47
N LYS A 29 -2.06 5.66 -1.27
CA LYS A 29 -3.24 4.94 -0.76
C LYS A 29 -3.60 3.75 -1.63
N ASN A 30 -3.62 3.93 -2.94
CA ASN A 30 -3.92 2.85 -3.87
C ASN A 30 -2.83 1.79 -3.86
N GLY A 31 -1.55 2.17 -3.81
CA GLY A 31 -0.43 1.25 -3.67
C GLY A 31 -0.50 0.39 -2.42
N LEU A 32 -1.04 0.92 -1.31
CA LEU A 32 -1.19 0.20 -0.05
C LEU A 32 -2.47 -0.64 0.04
N THR A 33 -3.50 -0.34 -0.76
CA THR A 33 -4.81 -1.00 -0.69
C THR A 33 -5.10 -1.91 -1.88
N THR A 34 -4.20 -1.96 -2.86
CA THR A 34 -4.42 -2.76 -4.07
C THR A 34 -3.19 -3.60 -4.41
N ARG A 35 -3.42 -4.73 -5.08
CA ARG A 35 -2.37 -5.58 -5.63
C ARG A 35 -2.40 -5.52 -7.15
N VAL A 36 -1.24 -5.31 -7.75
CA VAL A 36 -1.08 -5.47 -9.20
C VAL A 36 -0.84 -6.94 -9.48
N VAL A 37 -1.64 -7.52 -10.38
CA VAL A 37 -1.48 -8.90 -10.85
C VAL A 37 -1.44 -8.93 -12.36
N GLN A 38 -0.66 -9.85 -12.92
CA GLN A 38 -0.65 -10.14 -14.35
C GLN A 38 -1.68 -11.23 -14.62
N LEU A 39 -2.64 -10.95 -15.51
CA LEU A 39 -3.60 -11.94 -15.97
C LEU A 39 -2.90 -12.90 -16.94
N ALA A 40 -3.09 -14.20 -16.72
CA ALA A 40 -2.59 -15.25 -17.61
C ALA A 40 -3.16 -15.16 -19.03
N LYS A 41 -4.36 -14.59 -19.17
CA LYS A 41 -5.02 -14.34 -20.45
C LYS A 41 -4.77 -12.90 -20.89
N GLY A 42 -3.69 -12.65 -21.62
CA GLY A 42 -3.38 -11.28 -22.06
C GLY A 42 -2.15 -11.12 -22.94
N GLY A 43 -2.07 -11.82 -24.07
CA GLY A 43 -1.04 -11.55 -25.10
C GLY A 43 0.42 -11.59 -24.62
N VAL A 44 1.33 -11.05 -25.45
CA VAL A 44 2.80 -11.22 -25.33
C VAL A 44 3.38 -10.65 -24.03
N ARG A 45 2.76 -9.62 -23.44
CA ARG A 45 3.24 -8.98 -22.19
C ARG A 45 2.33 -9.24 -20.98
N GLY A 46 1.23 -9.95 -21.13
CA GLY A 46 0.18 -10.06 -20.11
C GLY A 46 -0.58 -8.75 -19.90
N THR A 47 -1.82 -8.85 -19.40
CA THR A 47 -2.59 -7.68 -18.94
C THR A 47 -2.36 -7.51 -17.45
N PHE A 48 -1.80 -6.37 -17.03
CA PHE A 48 -1.71 -6.03 -15.62
C PHE A 48 -3.01 -5.39 -15.16
N ILE A 49 -3.59 -5.91 -14.08
CA ILE A 49 -4.77 -5.32 -13.44
C ILE A 49 -4.46 -5.00 -11.99
N ARG A 50 -5.17 -4.00 -11.47
CA ARG A 50 -5.12 -3.61 -10.06
C ARG A 50 -6.36 -4.15 -9.36
N ILE A 51 -6.16 -5.06 -8.40
CA ILE A 51 -7.24 -5.65 -7.62
C ILE A 51 -7.28 -4.98 -6.25
N PRO A 52 -8.45 -4.46 -5.81
CA PRO A 52 -8.60 -3.97 -4.44
C PRO A 52 -8.48 -5.13 -3.44
N LEU A 53 -7.63 -4.96 -2.44
CA LEU A 53 -7.47 -5.91 -1.36
C LEU A 53 -8.53 -5.68 -0.28
N LYS A 54 -8.94 -6.75 0.38
CA LYS A 54 -9.72 -6.63 1.62
C LYS A 54 -8.85 -5.98 2.71
N SER A 55 -9.49 -5.34 3.69
CA SER A 55 -8.76 -4.60 4.74
C SER A 55 -7.75 -5.46 5.51
N HIS A 56 -8.05 -6.76 5.72
CA HIS A 56 -7.12 -7.69 6.37
C HIS A 56 -5.91 -8.01 5.49
N ASP A 57 -6.10 -8.26 4.20
CA ASP A 57 -5.03 -8.55 3.25
C ASP A 57 -4.10 -7.35 3.08
N ALA A 58 -4.67 -6.14 2.96
CA ALA A 58 -3.91 -4.90 2.91
C ALA A 58 -3.11 -4.65 4.20
N SER A 59 -3.66 -5.02 5.36
CA SER A 59 -2.94 -4.94 6.64
C SER A 59 -1.80 -5.95 6.72
N ALA A 60 -2.06 -7.20 6.34
CA ALA A 60 -1.06 -8.27 6.32
C ALA A 60 0.09 -7.96 5.36
N ALA A 61 -0.21 -7.42 4.17
CA ALA A 61 0.79 -6.96 3.22
C ALA A 61 1.71 -5.88 3.82
N ARG A 62 1.14 -4.87 4.50
CA ARG A 62 1.91 -3.83 5.20
C ARG A 62 2.78 -4.39 6.32
N TYR A 63 2.25 -5.32 7.11
CA TYR A 63 3.02 -5.99 8.16
C TYR A 63 4.20 -6.79 7.58
N ALA A 64 3.98 -7.52 6.48
CA ALA A 64 5.04 -8.25 5.78
C ALA A 64 6.12 -7.30 5.26
N LEU A 65 5.75 -6.18 4.63
CA LEU A 65 6.69 -5.15 4.19
C LEU A 65 7.52 -4.59 5.35
N ALA A 66 6.89 -4.28 6.48
CA ALA A 66 7.59 -3.80 7.68
C ALA A 66 8.56 -4.86 8.26
N LYS A 67 8.18 -6.14 8.22
CA LYS A 67 9.01 -7.25 8.68
C LYS A 67 10.25 -7.45 7.81
N GLU A 68 10.10 -7.43 6.49
CA GLU A 68 11.21 -7.64 5.55
C GLU A 68 12.27 -6.53 5.62
N LYS A 69 11.87 -5.28 5.92
CA LYS A 69 12.84 -4.19 6.15
C LYS A 69 13.78 -4.45 7.33
N LYS A 70 13.40 -5.25 8.33
CA LYS A 70 14.27 -5.59 9.46
C LYS A 70 15.36 -6.59 9.11
N ARG A 71 15.19 -7.41 8.06
CA ARG A 71 16.14 -8.47 7.70
C ARG A 71 17.42 -7.95 7.04
N LYS A 72 17.36 -6.82 6.33
CA LYS A 72 18.54 -6.28 5.62
C LYS A 72 19.57 -5.58 6.53
N LYS A 73 19.22 -5.26 7.78
CA LYS A 73 20.14 -4.60 8.72
C LYS A 73 21.09 -5.57 9.44
N SER A 74 20.85 -6.88 9.40
CA SER A 74 21.63 -7.87 10.15
C SER A 74 22.79 -8.50 9.36
N ARG A 75 23.20 -7.92 8.23
CA ARG A 75 24.29 -8.46 7.40
C ARG A 75 25.36 -7.39 7.18
N ILE A 76 25.91 -6.89 8.29
CA ILE A 76 27.27 -6.36 8.42
C ILE A 76 27.80 -6.93 9.72
#